data_AF-A0A0M0EBY4-F1
#
_entry.id   AF-A0A0M0EBY4-F1
#
_cell.length_a   1.000
_cell.length_b   1.000
_cell.length_c   1.000
_cell.angle_alpha   90.00
_cell.angle_beta   90.00
_cell.angle_gamma   90.00
#
_symmetry.space_group_name_H-M   'P 1'
#
loop_
_entity.id
_entity.type
_entity.pdbx_description
1 polymer ?
#
loop_
_entity_poly.entity_id
_entity_poly.type
_entity_poly.pdbx_seq_one_letter_code
_entity_poly.pdbx_strand_id
1 'polypeptide(L)'
;MAYWSARSDRKKERSFHCYAPALLAAACFLLTAVIPDVFALQMVVLAGATAGIYASYVVFWALAANVFQGSAATGGFALINAIGLWGGFVSPMVVGKLTSLTGTMSAGMVCMGGTVAVGAAILWSVTRTITGTRAMSEMHAEIL
;
A
#
# COMPACT_ATOMS: atom_id res chain seq x y z
N MET A 1 16.99 19.20 -11.46
CA MET A 1 16.39 18.14 -10.60
C MET A 1 15.38 18.69 -9.60
N ALA A 2 15.70 19.76 -8.83
CA ALA A 2 14.80 20.36 -7.83
C ALA A 2 13.53 21.04 -8.39
N TYR A 3 13.58 21.61 -9.60
CA TYR A 3 12.41 22.28 -10.20
C TYR A 3 11.31 21.30 -10.61
N TRP A 4 11.67 20.11 -11.11
CA TRP A 4 10.71 19.07 -11.45
C TRP A 4 10.12 18.40 -10.21
N SER A 5 10.89 18.23 -9.13
CA SER A 5 10.34 17.73 -7.86
C SER A 5 9.38 18.72 -7.23
N ALA A 6 9.67 20.03 -7.26
CA ALA A 6 8.79 21.07 -6.74
C ALA A 6 7.50 21.22 -7.57
N ARG A 7 7.59 21.11 -8.90
CA ARG A 7 6.41 21.16 -9.79
C ARG A 7 5.54 19.90 -9.69
N SER A 8 6.16 18.74 -9.45
CA SER A 8 5.46 17.47 -9.20
C SER A 8 4.80 17.43 -7.82
N ASP A 9 5.43 18.02 -6.79
CA ASP A 9 4.85 18.22 -5.46
C ASP A 9 3.65 19.21 -5.53
N ARG A 10 3.73 20.27 -6.35
CA ARG A 10 2.66 21.28 -6.53
C ARG A 10 1.41 20.76 -7.25
N LYS A 11 1.48 19.64 -7.97
CA LYS A 11 0.34 19.03 -8.69
C LYS A 11 -0.37 17.89 -7.93
N LYS A 12 0.03 17.55 -6.70
CA LYS A 12 -0.52 16.41 -5.91
C LYS A 12 -0.42 15.03 -6.57
N GLU A 13 0.32 14.88 -7.67
CA GLU A 13 0.38 13.64 -8.48
C GLU A 13 1.06 12.47 -7.75
N ARG A 14 2.03 12.72 -6.86
CA ARG A 14 2.73 11.67 -6.10
C ARG A 14 1.84 10.90 -5.12
N SER A 15 0.85 11.56 -4.53
CA SER A 15 -0.07 10.89 -3.60
C SER A 15 -0.93 9.85 -4.31
N PHE A 16 -1.39 10.16 -5.52
CA PHE A 16 -2.21 9.28 -6.35
C PHE A 16 -1.47 8.00 -6.74
N HIS A 17 -0.17 8.11 -7.05
CA HIS A 17 0.70 6.96 -7.36
C HIS A 17 1.02 6.08 -6.14
N CYS A 18 0.63 6.49 -4.93
CA CYS A 18 0.93 5.78 -3.69
C CYS A 18 -0.20 4.82 -3.30
N TYR A 19 -1.45 5.30 -3.30
CA TYR A 19 -2.61 4.49 -2.91
C TYR A 19 -3.33 3.84 -4.10
N ALA A 20 -3.25 4.40 -5.33
CA ALA A 20 -3.92 3.82 -6.49
C ALA A 20 -3.41 2.41 -6.85
N PRO A 21 -2.09 2.10 -6.81
CA PRO A 21 -1.61 0.74 -7.07
C PRO A 21 -2.06 -0.25 -5.99
N ALA A 22 -2.14 0.18 -4.73
CA ALA A 22 -2.65 -0.64 -3.64
C ALA A 22 -4.16 -0.91 -3.78
N LEU A 23 -4.95 0.09 -4.18
CA LEU A 23 -6.37 -0.09 -4.50
C LEU A 23 -6.58 -1.01 -5.70
N LEU A 24 -5.74 -0.88 -6.74
CA LEU A 24 -5.76 -1.79 -7.89
C LEU A 24 -5.46 -3.22 -7.44
N ALA A 25 -4.44 -3.42 -6.59
CA ALA A 25 -4.12 -4.73 -6.05
C ALA A 25 -5.28 -5.32 -5.23
N ALA A 26 -5.90 -4.53 -4.36
CA ALA A 26 -7.08 -4.94 -3.60
C ALA A 26 -8.23 -5.34 -4.53
N ALA A 27 -8.50 -4.54 -5.57
CA ALA A 27 -9.53 -4.85 -6.56
C ALA A 27 -9.23 -6.16 -7.30
N CYS A 28 -7.98 -6.41 -7.70
CA CYS A 28 -7.57 -7.66 -8.32
C CYS A 28 -7.77 -8.87 -7.38
N PHE A 29 -7.40 -8.77 -6.09
CA PHE A 29 -7.67 -9.84 -5.10
C PHE A 29 -9.14 -10.08 -4.84
N LEU A 30 -9.99 -9.06 -4.88
CA LEU A 30 -11.43 -9.24 -4.77
C LEU A 30 -12.01 -9.82 -6.07
N LEU A 31 -11.45 -9.46 -7.21
CA LEU A 31 -11.90 -9.93 -8.52
C LEU A 31 -11.65 -11.44 -8.68
N THR A 32 -10.56 -11.99 -8.14
CA THR A 32 -10.30 -13.44 -8.16
C THR A 32 -11.38 -14.27 -7.46
N ALA A 33 -12.12 -13.66 -6.52
CA ALA A 33 -13.22 -14.32 -5.81
C ALA A 33 -14.52 -14.42 -6.63
N VAL A 34 -14.67 -13.58 -7.67
CA VAL A 34 -15.91 -13.43 -8.45
C VAL A 34 -15.77 -14.00 -9.86
N ILE A 35 -14.57 -13.96 -10.43
CA ILE A 35 -14.32 -14.47 -11.79
C ILE A 35 -14.36 -16.01 -11.85
N PRO A 36 -14.72 -16.59 -13.00
CA PRO A 36 -14.71 -18.04 -13.20
C PRO A 36 -13.32 -18.64 -12.96
N ASP A 37 -13.27 -19.92 -12.58
CA ASP A 37 -12.03 -20.66 -12.35
C ASP A 37 -11.34 -21.06 -13.66
N VAL A 38 -10.99 -20.05 -14.46
CA VAL A 38 -10.23 -20.18 -15.71
C VAL A 38 -8.79 -19.80 -15.38
N PHE A 39 -7.90 -20.80 -15.43
CA PHE A 39 -6.50 -20.67 -15.05
C PHE A 39 -5.82 -19.41 -15.63
N ALA A 40 -5.95 -19.20 -16.94
CA ALA A 40 -5.34 -18.06 -17.62
C ALA A 40 -5.85 -16.71 -17.09
N LEU A 41 -7.15 -16.60 -16.79
CA LEU A 41 -7.75 -15.37 -16.28
C LEU A 41 -7.30 -15.11 -14.84
N GLN A 42 -7.33 -16.14 -13.98
CA GLN A 42 -6.85 -16.07 -12.61
C GLN A 42 -5.37 -15.65 -12.54
N MET A 43 -4.52 -16.21 -13.42
CA MET A 43 -3.10 -15.83 -13.50
C MET A 43 -2.92 -14.35 -13.86
N VAL A 44 -3.65 -13.83 -14.86
CA VAL A 44 -3.55 -12.42 -15.26
C VAL A 44 -3.97 -11.49 -14.12
N VAL A 45 -5.08 -11.81 -13.45
CA VAL A 45 -5.58 -10.99 -12.34
C VAL A 45 -4.63 -11.02 -11.13
N LEU A 46 -4.08 -12.20 -10.78
CA LEU A 46 -3.08 -12.33 -9.71
C LEU A 46 -1.75 -11.65 -10.05
N ALA A 47 -1.33 -11.68 -11.32
CA ALA A 47 -0.17 -10.95 -11.79
C ALA A 47 -0.37 -9.43 -11.64
N GLY A 48 -1.57 -8.94 -12.00
CA GLY A 48 -1.98 -7.55 -11.76
C GLY A 48 -1.97 -7.17 -10.28
N ALA A 49 -2.50 -8.05 -9.42
CA ALA A 49 -2.49 -7.86 -7.97
C ALA A 49 -1.06 -7.73 -7.43
N THR A 50 -0.17 -8.62 -7.88
CA THR A 50 1.24 -8.66 -7.50
C THR A 50 1.97 -7.39 -7.96
N ALA A 51 1.77 -6.98 -9.21
CA ALA A 51 2.34 -5.76 -9.74
C ALA A 51 1.90 -4.51 -8.95
N GLY A 52 0.62 -4.44 -8.57
CA GLY A 52 0.08 -3.36 -7.74
C GLY A 52 0.69 -3.32 -6.34
N ILE A 53 0.89 -4.48 -5.70
CA ILE A 53 1.59 -4.57 -4.40
C ILE A 53 3.02 -4.06 -4.51
N TYR A 54 3.79 -4.54 -5.50
CA TYR A 54 5.19 -4.12 -5.65
C TYR A 54 5.32 -2.63 -5.97
N ALA A 55 4.43 -2.09 -6.81
CA ALA A 55 4.37 -0.66 -7.07
C ALA A 55 4.11 0.12 -5.77
N SER A 56 3.13 -0.29 -4.96
CA SER A 56 2.87 0.33 -3.65
C SER A 56 4.04 0.18 -2.68
N TYR A 57 4.75 -0.95 -2.71
CA TYR A 57 5.89 -1.25 -1.85
C TYR A 57 7.04 -0.26 -2.07
N VAL A 58 7.38 0.04 -3.33
CA VAL A 58 8.43 1.02 -3.67
C VAL A 58 8.10 2.40 -3.09
N VAL A 59 6.84 2.84 -3.22
CA VAL A 59 6.43 4.16 -2.71
C VAL A 59 6.35 4.18 -1.19
N PHE A 60 5.95 3.08 -0.55
CA PHE A 60 5.96 2.96 0.92
C PHE A 60 7.35 3.23 1.50
N TRP A 61 8.42 2.65 0.92
CA TRP A 61 9.78 2.89 1.41
C TRP A 61 10.25 4.32 1.17
N ALA A 62 9.88 4.93 0.04
CA ALA A 62 10.14 6.34 -0.19
C ALA A 62 9.44 7.23 0.85
N LEU A 63 8.21 6.90 1.24
CA LEU A 63 7.46 7.63 2.27
C LEU A 63 8.08 7.44 3.66
N ALA A 64 8.41 6.20 4.04
CA ALA A 64 9.02 5.88 5.32
C ALA A 64 10.34 6.64 5.53
N ALA A 65 11.19 6.71 4.50
CA ALA A 65 12.44 7.48 4.54
C ALA A 65 12.24 8.99 4.72
N ASN A 66 11.11 9.54 4.28
CA ASN A 66 10.79 10.96 4.49
C ASN A 66 10.27 11.23 5.91
N VAL A 67 9.52 10.28 6.50
CA VAL A 67 8.90 10.40 7.82
C VAL A 67 9.91 10.18 8.95
N PHE A 68 10.79 9.19 8.79
CA PHE A 68 11.78 8.82 9.78
C PHE A 68 13.12 9.53 9.50
N GLN A 69 13.43 10.59 10.25
CA GLN A 69 14.71 11.31 10.16
C GLN A 69 15.42 11.34 11.51
N GLY A 70 16.76 11.40 11.50
CA GLY A 70 17.59 11.45 12.73
C GLY A 70 17.70 10.12 13.48
N SER A 71 18.05 10.17 14.77
CA SER A 71 18.35 8.96 15.55
C SER A 71 17.15 8.04 15.79
N ALA A 72 15.92 8.56 15.69
CA ALA A 72 14.69 7.79 15.81
C ALA A 72 14.39 6.91 14.57
N ALA A 73 15.10 7.11 13.46
CA ALA A 73 14.78 6.43 12.20
C ALA A 73 15.04 4.91 12.24
N THR A 74 16.15 4.50 12.87
CA THR A 74 16.51 3.09 13.00
C THR A 74 15.45 2.29 13.76
N GLY A 75 14.89 2.87 14.84
CA GLY A 75 13.83 2.24 15.62
C GLY A 75 12.53 2.07 14.81
N GLY A 76 12.16 3.09 14.03
CA GLY A 76 11.01 3.03 13.13
C GLY A 76 11.14 1.93 12.08
N PHE A 77 12.29 1.83 11.42
CA PHE A 77 12.55 0.78 10.43
C PHE A 77 12.61 -0.63 11.05
N ALA A 78 13.15 -0.77 12.26
CA ALA A 78 13.15 -2.04 12.99
C ALA A 78 11.71 -2.50 13.29
N LEU A 79 10.84 -1.58 13.74
CA LEU A 79 9.45 -1.87 14.01
C LEU A 79 8.67 -2.29 12.74
N ILE A 80 8.89 -1.59 11.62
CA ILE A 80 8.27 -1.96 10.33
C ILE A 80 8.65 -3.38 9.94
N ASN A 81 9.93 -3.74 10.03
CA ASN A 81 10.38 -5.09 9.67
C ASN A 81 9.80 -6.15 10.63
N ALA A 82 9.74 -5.87 11.93
CA ALA A 82 9.11 -6.77 12.89
C ALA A 82 7.64 -7.04 12.52
N ILE A 83 6.86 -5.99 12.26
CA ILE A 83 5.45 -6.12 11.84
C ILE A 83 5.34 -6.86 10.49
N GLY A 84 6.22 -6.57 9.54
CA GLY A 84 6.25 -7.23 8.24
C GLY A 84 6.48 -8.74 8.35
N LEU A 85 7.41 -9.16 9.21
CA LEU A 85 7.68 -10.58 9.47
C LEU A 85 6.47 -11.26 10.13
N TRP A 86 5.83 -10.60 11.09
CA TRP A 86 4.59 -11.08 11.70
C TRP A 86 3.46 -11.22 10.67
N GLY A 87 3.29 -10.26 9.76
CA GLY A 87 2.31 -10.35 8.68
C GLY A 87 2.60 -11.52 7.73
N GLY A 88 3.87 -11.73 7.39
CA GLY A 88 4.31 -12.88 6.58
C GLY A 88 4.08 -14.23 7.28
N PHE A 89 4.17 -14.28 8.60
CA PHE A 89 3.91 -15.49 9.38
C PHE A 89 2.41 -15.78 9.57
N VAL A 90 1.61 -14.76 9.89
CA VAL A 90 0.18 -14.92 10.17
C VAL A 90 -0.65 -15.10 8.91
N SER A 91 -0.29 -14.45 7.80
CA SER A 91 -1.12 -14.46 6.58
C SER A 91 -1.38 -15.86 5.99
N PRO A 92 -0.40 -16.79 5.87
CA PRO A 92 -0.67 -18.12 5.34
C PRO A 92 -1.50 -18.98 6.29
N MET A 93 -1.37 -18.76 7.61
CA MET A 93 -2.18 -19.47 8.61
C MET A 93 -3.65 -19.08 8.51
N VAL A 94 -3.93 -17.78 8.36
CA VAL A 94 -5.30 -17.28 8.18
C VAL A 94 -5.88 -17.75 6.86
N VAL A 95 -5.16 -17.58 5.76
CA VAL A 95 -5.61 -18.02 4.42
C VAL A 95 -5.82 -19.53 4.40
N GLY A 96 -4.89 -20.31 4.95
CA GLY A 96 -5.00 -21.77 5.03
C GLY A 96 -6.19 -22.22 5.86
N LYS A 97 -6.41 -21.60 7.03
CA LYS A 97 -7.57 -21.90 7.88
C LYS A 97 -8.89 -21.56 7.18
N LEU A 98 -8.95 -20.43 6.48
CA LEU A 98 -10.13 -20.04 5.70
C LEU A 98 -10.41 -21.05 4.60
N THR A 99 -9.39 -21.43 3.81
CA THR A 99 -9.52 -22.43 2.74
C THR A 99 -9.98 -23.78 3.28
N SER A 100 -9.46 -24.24 4.43
CA SER A 100 -9.88 -25.49 5.06
C SER A 100 -11.34 -25.47 5.55
N LEU A 101 -11.85 -24.31 5.98
CA LEU A 101 -13.22 -24.17 6.46
C LEU A 101 -14.24 -23.99 5.33
N THR A 102 -13.89 -23.24 4.29
CA THR A 102 -14.80 -22.94 3.17
C THR A 102 -14.68 -23.93 2.02
N GLY A 103 -13.63 -24.74 1.99
CA GLY A 103 -13.29 -25.63 0.86
C GLY A 103 -12.86 -24.88 -0.40
N THR A 104 -12.69 -23.55 -0.34
CA THR A 104 -12.39 -22.72 -1.52
C THR A 104 -11.34 -21.66 -1.20
N MET A 105 -10.46 -21.38 -2.17
CA MET A 105 -9.42 -20.36 -2.03
C MET A 105 -9.95 -18.92 -2.10
N SER A 106 -11.19 -18.75 -2.60
CA SER A 106 -11.87 -17.46 -2.73
C SER A 106 -11.94 -16.70 -1.40
N ALA A 107 -12.24 -17.39 -0.29
CA ALA A 107 -12.28 -16.76 1.03
C ALA A 107 -10.93 -16.18 1.47
N GLY A 108 -9.83 -16.87 1.13
CA GLY A 108 -8.47 -16.37 1.37
C GLY A 108 -8.16 -15.12 0.54
N MET A 109 -8.55 -15.11 -0.73
CA MET A 109 -8.36 -13.96 -1.62
C MET A 109 -9.15 -12.73 -1.18
N VAL A 110 -10.40 -12.92 -0.73
CA VAL A 110 -11.20 -11.82 -0.14
C VAL A 110 -10.53 -11.26 1.11
N CYS A 111 -10.01 -12.13 1.99
CA CYS A 111 -9.27 -11.69 3.18
C CYS A 111 -8.03 -10.87 2.82
N MET A 112 -7.26 -11.30 1.81
CA MET A 112 -6.10 -10.55 1.33
C MET A 112 -6.51 -9.21 0.72
N GLY A 113 -7.53 -9.21 -0.15
CA GLY A 113 -8.08 -8.00 -0.76
C GLY A 113 -8.54 -6.98 0.29
N GLY A 114 -9.25 -7.44 1.32
CA GLY A 114 -9.67 -6.60 2.44
C GLY A 114 -8.49 -6.01 3.22
N THR A 115 -7.46 -6.82 3.49
CA THR A 115 -6.26 -6.35 4.21
C THR A 115 -5.51 -5.28 3.41
N VAL A 116 -5.34 -5.49 2.09
CA VAL A 116 -4.71 -4.52 1.20
C VAL A 116 -5.56 -3.25 1.09
N ALA A 117 -6.90 -3.36 1.04
CA ALA A 117 -7.79 -2.21 1.01
C ALA A 117 -7.67 -1.35 2.28
N VAL A 118 -7.59 -1.97 3.46
CA VAL A 118 -7.34 -1.27 4.72
C VAL A 118 -5.97 -0.58 4.69
N GLY A 119 -4.92 -1.27 4.22
CA GLY A 119 -3.59 -0.68 4.04
C GLY A 119 -3.60 0.52 3.09
N ALA A 120 -4.33 0.44 1.98
CA ALA A 120 -4.50 1.53 1.03
C ALA A 120 -5.22 2.74 1.66
N ALA A 121 -6.24 2.51 2.48
CA ALA A 121 -6.96 3.57 3.19
C ALA A 121 -6.07 4.27 4.24
N ILE A 122 -5.22 3.52 4.94
CA ILE A 122 -4.23 4.08 5.87
C ILE A 122 -3.20 4.91 5.11
N LEU A 123 -2.61 4.37 4.03
CA LEU A 123 -1.66 5.09 3.17
C LEU A 123 -2.26 6.40 2.65
N TRP A 124 -3.51 6.37 2.18
CA TRP A 124 -4.23 7.55 1.72
C TRP A 124 -4.39 8.60 2.83
N SER A 125 -4.76 8.17 4.03
CA SER A 125 -4.94 9.05 5.20
C SER A 125 -3.61 9.70 5.60
N VAL A 126 -2.54 8.92 5.72
CA VAL A 126 -1.19 9.40 6.07
C VAL A 126 -0.66 10.37 5.02
N THR A 127 -0.82 10.04 3.74
CA THR A 127 -0.35 10.89 2.64
C THR A 127 -1.09 12.23 2.60
N ARG A 128 -2.40 12.24 2.91
CA ARG A 128 -3.19 13.48 3.03
C ARG A 128 -2.68 14.37 4.17
N THR A 129 -2.39 13.79 5.33
CA THR A 129 -1.87 14.54 6.48
C THR A 129 -0.53 15.19 6.17
N ILE A 130 0.43 14.43 5.62
CA ILE A 130 1.77 14.96 5.29
C ILE A 130 1.70 16.10 4.26
N THR A 131 0.87 15.95 3.23
CA THR A 131 0.69 16.98 2.20
C THR A 131 0.05 18.24 2.78
N GLY A 132 -0.92 18.10 3.69
CA GLY A 132 -1.61 19.22 4.33
C GLY A 132 -0.68 20.06 5.23
N THR A 133 0.17 19.40 6.02
CA THR A 133 1.10 20.08 6.94
C THR A 133 2.16 20.89 6.19
N ARG A 134 2.66 20.38 5.06
CA ARG A 134 3.70 21.05 4.26
C ARG A 134 3.20 22.32 3.58
N ALA A 135 1.97 22.31 3.06
CA ALA A 135 1.34 23.49 2.46
C ALA A 135 1.13 24.63 3.47
N MET A 136 0.83 24.29 4.74
CA MET A 136 0.68 25.28 5.82
C MET A 136 2.01 25.92 6.22
N SER A 137 3.11 25.17 6.17
CA SER A 137 4.46 25.67 6.47
C SER A 137 4.96 26.64 5.40
N GLU A 138 4.81 26.29 4.13
CA GLU A 138 5.23 27.13 2.99
C GLU A 138 4.46 28.47 2.97
N MET A 139 3.18 28.46 3.30
CA MET A 139 2.37 29.69 3.39
C MET A 139 2.83 30.63 4.52
N HIS A 140 3.28 30.11 5.67
CA HIS A 140 3.85 30.95 6.73
C HIS A 140 5.22 31.50 6.37
N ALA A 141 6.01 30.76 5.57
CA ALA A 141 7.32 31.21 5.12
C ALA A 141 7.26 32.27 4.01
N GLU A 142 6.18 32.32 3.20
CA GLU A 142 5.97 33.39 2.22
C GLU A 142 5.39 34.70 2.82
N ILE A 143 4.83 34.63 4.04
CA ILE A 143 4.23 35.79 4.72
C ILE A 143 5.27 36.57 5.57
N LEU A 144 6.46 36.01 5.79
CA LEU A 144 7.59 36.63 6.51
C LEU A 144 8.68 37.09 5.55
#